data_AF-A0A3C2B5M6-F1
#
_entry.id   AF-A0A3C2B5M6-F1
#
_cell.length_a   1.000
_cell.length_b   1.000
_cell.length_c   1.000
_cell.angle_alpha   90.00
_cell.angle_beta   90.00
_cell.angle_gamma   90.00
#
_symmetry.space_group_name_H-M   'P 1'
#
loop_
_entity.id
_entity.type
_entity.pdbx_description
1 polymer ?
#
loop_
_entity_poly.entity_id
_entity_poly.type
_entity_poly.pdbx_seq_one_letter_code
_entity_poly.pdbx_strand_id
1 'polypeptide(L)' 'MTPAQFAALARARRTSMVVDRDRPVPHQLVAELCELAQWAPNHKRTWPWRFALCEGEGR' A
#
# COMPACT_ATOMS: atom_id res chain seq x y z
N MET A 1 -5.17 -14.82 11.49
CA MET A 1 -3.74 -14.86 11.10
C MET A 1 -2.93 -15.28 12.32
N THR A 2 -2.11 -16.32 12.21
CA THR A 2 -1.17 -16.74 13.26
C THR A 2 0.11 -15.90 13.22
N PRO A 3 0.91 -15.85 14.30
CA PRO A 3 2.22 -15.18 14.26
C PRO A 3 3.15 -15.69 13.16
N ALA A 4 3.11 -17.00 12.88
CA ALA A 4 3.90 -17.61 11.80
C ALA A 4 3.46 -17.11 10.41
N GLN A 5 2.14 -17.00 10.18
CA GLN A 5 1.60 -16.45 8.93
C GLN A 5 2.00 -14.98 8.75
N PHE A 6 1.93 -14.17 9.81
CA PHE A 6 2.37 -12.78 9.76
C PHE A 6 3.88 -12.67 9.47
N ALA A 7 4.70 -13.46 10.15
CA ALA A 7 6.14 -13.47 9.94
C ALA A 7 6.52 -13.87 8.51
N ALA A 8 5.80 -14.84 7.92
CA ALA A 8 5.99 -15.23 6.53
C ALA A 8 5.66 -14.07 5.57
N LEU A 9 4.52 -13.38 5.78
CA LEU A 9 4.13 -12.21 4.97
C LEU A 9 5.15 -11.07 5.06
N ALA A 10 5.56 -10.70 6.27
CA ALA A 10 6.55 -9.64 6.48
C ALA A 10 7.90 -9.97 5.82
N ARG A 11 8.34 -11.24 5.91
CA ARG A 11 9.56 -11.73 5.25
C ARG A 11 9.40 -11.96 3.76
N ALA A 12 8.20 -12.03 3.20
CA ALA A 12 8.00 -12.16 1.75
C ALA A 12 8.03 -10.79 1.06
N ARG A 13 7.67 -9.71 1.77
CA ARG A 13 7.71 -8.35 1.22
C ARG A 13 9.12 -7.97 0.77
N ARG A 14 9.23 -7.54 -0.48
CA ARG A 14 10.46 -7.06 -1.13
C ARG A 14 10.12 -5.82 -1.96
N THR A 15 11.14 -5.04 -2.30
CA THR A 15 11.01 -4.04 -3.36
C THR A 15 10.92 -4.80 -4.69
N SER A 16 9.87 -4.55 -5.48
CA SER A 16 9.75 -5.08 -6.85
C SER A 16 10.08 -3.97 -7.84
N MET A 17 11.03 -4.23 -8.73
CA MET A 17 11.37 -3.34 -9.86
C MET A 17 10.72 -3.80 -11.17
N VAL A 18 10.02 -4.93 -11.15
CA VAL A 18 9.31 -5.49 -12.30
C VAL A 18 7.81 -5.36 -12.01
N VAL A 19 7.12 -4.62 -12.86
CA VAL A 19 5.69 -4.34 -12.77
C VAL A 19 5.05 -4.66 -14.11
N ASP A 20 3.98 -5.45 -14.08
CA ASP A 20 3.15 -5.68 -15.24
C ASP A 20 2.42 -4.38 -15.62
N ARG A 21 2.74 -3.84 -16.79
CA ARG A 21 2.17 -2.58 -17.28
C ARG A 21 0.73 -2.76 -17.77
N ASP A 22 0.40 -3.94 -18.28
CA ASP A 22 -0.90 -4.25 -18.89
C ASP A 22 -1.94 -4.68 -17.85
N ARG A 23 -1.51 -4.96 -16.62
CA ARG A 23 -2.39 -5.23 -15.49
C ARG A 23 -2.73 -3.95 -14.72
N PRO A 24 -3.95 -3.39 -14.88
CA PRO A 24 -4.38 -2.26 -14.07
C PRO A 24 -4.60 -2.68 -12.62
N VAL A 25 -4.38 -1.74 -11.69
CA VAL A 25 -4.72 -1.91 -10.27
C VAL A 25 -6.10 -1.28 -10.04
N PRO A 26 -7.09 -2.00 -9.50
CA PRO A 26 -8.41 -1.43 -9.24
C PRO A 26 -8.34 -0.26 -8.25
N HIS A 27 -9.07 0.82 -8.53
CA HIS A 27 -9.05 2.02 -7.67
C HIS A 27 -9.52 1.71 -6.24
N GLN A 28 -10.51 0.83 -6.09
CA GLN A 28 -10.99 0.39 -4.79
C GLN A 28 -9.88 -0.25 -3.95
N LEU A 29 -8.98 -1.01 -4.57
CA LEU A 29 -7.85 -1.62 -3.88
C LEU A 29 -6.85 -0.56 -3.42
N VAL A 30 -6.57 0.45 -4.26
CA VAL A 30 -5.70 1.57 -3.86
C VAL A 30 -6.32 2.37 -2.71
N ALA A 31 -7.63 2.63 -2.77
CA ALA A 31 -8.36 3.33 -1.71
C ALA A 31 -8.30 2.58 -0.37
N GLU A 32 -8.53 1.27 -0.37
CA GLU A 32 -8.41 0.41 0.81
C GLU A 32 -6.99 0.47 1.40
N LEU A 33 -5.96 0.43 0.55
CA LEU A 33 -4.57 0.56 1.01
C LEU A 33 -4.29 1.94 1.63
N CYS A 34 -4.82 3.02 1.06
CA CYS A 34 -4.70 4.35 1.64
C CYS A 34 -5.45 4.48 2.97
N GLU A 35 -6.62 3.85 3.13
CA GLU A 35 -7.31 3.75 4.42
C GLU A 35 -6.49 2.99 5.46
N LEU A 36 -5.94 1.83 5.10
CA LEU A 36 -5.10 1.03 5.98
C LEU A 36 -3.85 1.80 6.43
N ALA A 37 -3.22 2.56 5.53
CA ALA A 37 -2.02 3.34 5.84
C ALA A 37 -2.28 4.43 6.89
N GLN A 38 -3.50 4.97 6.99
CA GLN A 38 -3.85 6.02 7.96
C GLN A 38 -3.82 5.55 9.42
N TRP A 39 -3.88 4.24 9.66
CA TRP A 39 -3.79 3.65 11.00
C TRP A 39 -2.37 3.62 11.55
N ALA A 40 -1.36 4.01 10.77
CA ALA A 40 -0.02 4.22 11.27
C ALA A 40 -0.03 5.26 12.41
N PRO A 41 0.68 5.02 13.53
CA PRO A 41 0.82 6.00 14.58
C PRO A 41 1.54 7.24 14.03
N ASN A 42 1.07 8.42 14.41
CA ASN A 42 1.69 9.68 14.03
C ASN A 42 1.80 10.62 15.23
N HIS A 43 2.84 11.43 15.23
CA HIS A 43 3.11 12.38 16.30
C HIS A 43 1.90 13.32 16.47
N LYS A 44 1.44 13.47 17.72
CA LYS A 44 0.27 14.28 18.09
C LYS A 44 -1.06 13.88 17.44
N ARG A 45 -1.16 12.74 16.74
CA ARG A 45 -2.39 12.30 16.09
C ARG A 45 -2.98 13.41 15.21
N THR A 46 -2.20 13.90 14.26
CA THR A 46 -2.62 14.93 13.30
C THR A 46 -3.03 14.39 11.94
N TRP A 47 -2.75 13.11 11.66
CA TRP A 47 -3.04 12.44 10.37
C TRP A 47 -2.61 13.28 9.16
N PRO A 48 -1.32 13.64 9.06
CA PRO A 48 -0.85 14.62 8.07
C PRO A 48 -0.76 14.05 6.64
N TRP A 49 -1.09 12.78 6.44
CA TRP A 49 -0.91 12.06 5.19
C TRP A 49 -1.79 12.64 4.08
N ARG A 50 -1.21 12.79 2.89
CA ARG A 50 -1.94 13.08 1.65
C ARG A 50 -1.50 12.06 0.63
N PHE A 51 -2.46 11.33 0.06
CA PHE A 51 -2.21 10.35 -0.98
C PHE A 51 -2.68 10.89 -2.32
N ALA A 52 -1.89 10.67 -3.37
CA ALA A 52 -2.24 10.97 -4.75
C ALA A 52 -2.08 9.69 -5.57
N LEU A 53 -3.06 9.43 -6.43
CA LEU A 53 -3.03 8.34 -7.40
C LEU A 53 -2.70 8.93 -8.77
N CYS A 54 -1.60 8.48 -9.37
CA CYS A 54 -1.18 8.83 -10.73
C CYS A 54 -1.44 7.64 -11.66
N GLU A 55 -2.08 7.89 -12.80
CA GLU A 55 -2.51 6.85 -13.73
C GLU A 55 -2.24 7.26 -15.19
N GLY A 56 -2.45 6.32 -16.12
CA GLY A 56 -2.22 6.53 -17.55
C GLY A 56 -0.73 6.65 -17.88
N GLU A 57 -0.38 7.60 -18.74
CA GLU A 57 1.00 7.85 -19.20
C GLU A 57 1.95 8.29 -18.08
N GLY A 58 1.42 8.65 -16.91
CA GLY A 58 2.20 9.05 -15.73
C GLY A 58 2.47 7.95 -14.70
N ARG A 59 2.21 6.67 -15.03
CA ARG A 59 2.40 5.51 -14.14
C ARG A 59 3.81 4.90 -14.21
#